data_AF-A0AAX3JB98-F1
#
_entry.id   AF-A0AAX3JB98-F1
#
_cell.length_a   1.000
_cell.length_b   1.000
_cell.length_c   1.000
_cell.angle_alpha   90.00
_cell.angle_beta   90.00
_cell.angle_gamma   90.00
#
_symmetry.space_group_name_H-M   'P 1'
#
loop_
_entity.id
_entity.type
_entity.pdbx_description
1 polymer ?
#
loop_
_entity_poly.entity_id
_entity_poly.type
_entity_poly.pdbx_seq_one_letter_code
_entity_poly.pdbx_strand_id
1 'polypeptide(L)' 'MMEKPRPPLPPFTLAEQASEKVRLAEDAWNSRDADRVSLAYTIDSQWRNRDTFITGRAEIIAFLQQKWLRE' A
#
# COMPACT_ATOMS: atom_id res chain seq x y z
N MET A 1 13.58 5.49 12.28
CA MET A 1 14.29 5.09 11.04
C MET A 1 13.68 5.87 9.89
N MET A 2 14.48 6.48 8.99
CA MET A 2 13.94 7.17 7.81
C MET A 2 13.43 6.13 6.80
N GLU A 3 12.19 6.30 6.33
CA GLU A 3 11.65 5.48 5.25
C GLU A 3 12.34 5.83 3.94
N LYS A 4 12.78 4.81 3.20
CA LYS A 4 13.41 5.02 1.90
C LYS A 4 12.34 5.46 0.90
N PRO A 5 12.61 6.47 0.05
CA PRO A 5 11.69 6.86 -1.00
C PRO A 5 11.43 5.67 -1.93
N ARG A 6 10.17 5.46 -2.29
CA ARG A 6 9.73 4.41 -3.22
C ARG A 6 9.31 5.03 -4.56
N PRO A 7 10.21 5.09 -5.54
CA PRO A 7 9.85 5.54 -6.87
C PRO A 7 8.78 4.63 -7.50
N PRO A 8 8.04 5.13 -8.50
CA PRO A 8 8.05 6.52 -8.98
C PRO A 8 7.46 7.50 -7.95
N LEU A 9 7.99 8.72 -7.91
CA LEU A 9 7.62 9.80 -6.98
C LEU A 9 6.79 10.89 -7.73
N PRO A 10 5.86 11.57 -7.05
CA PRO A 10 5.14 12.69 -7.64
C PRO A 10 6.06 13.91 -7.87
N PRO A 11 5.71 14.82 -8.79
CA PRO A 11 4.57 14.74 -9.71
C PRO A 11 4.80 13.70 -10.83
N PHE A 12 3.76 12.95 -11.19
CA PHE A 12 3.80 12.03 -12.33
C PHE A 12 3.49 12.83 -13.61
N THR A 13 4.52 13.24 -14.34
CA THR A 13 4.40 14.09 -15.53
C THR A 13 4.23 13.29 -16.82
N LEU A 14 4.67 12.02 -16.81
CA LEU A 14 4.50 11.08 -17.92
C LEU A 14 3.52 9.98 -17.52
N ALA A 15 2.66 9.55 -18.45
CA ALA A 15 1.64 8.53 -18.20
C ALA A 15 2.26 7.20 -17.76
N GLU A 16 3.46 6.89 -18.25
CA GLU A 16 4.23 5.70 -17.90
C GLU A 16 4.61 5.67 -16.42
N GLN A 17 4.88 6.83 -15.79
CA GLN A 17 5.23 6.90 -14.37
C GLN A 17 4.04 6.53 -13.47
N ALA A 18 2.85 7.03 -13.81
CA ALA A 18 1.62 6.66 -13.10
C ALA A 18 1.29 5.19 -13.34
N SER A 19 1.43 4.71 -14.57
CA SER A 19 1.22 3.30 -14.93
C SER A 19 2.17 2.36 -14.19
N GLU A 20 3.44 2.73 -14.08
CA GLU A 20 4.45 2.00 -13.31
C GLU A 20 4.10 2.00 -11.81
N LYS A 21 3.68 3.14 -11.25
CA LYS A 21 3.24 3.21 -9.84
C LYS A 21 2.12 2.22 -9.55
N VAL A 22 1.12 2.17 -10.43
CA VAL A 22 -0.04 1.30 -10.30
C VAL A 22 0.37 -0.17 -10.50
N ARG A 23 1.21 -0.49 -11.48
CA ARG A 23 1.73 -1.84 -11.71
C ARG A 23 2.46 -2.38 -10.48
N LEU A 24 3.37 -1.60 -9.90
CA LEU A 24 4.09 -1.99 -8.68
C LEU A 24 3.16 -2.22 -7.49
N ALA A 25 2.11 -1.42 -7.37
CA ALA A 25 1.08 -1.64 -6.36
C ALA A 25 0.31 -2.94 -6.64
N GLU A 26 -0.17 -3.15 -7.88
CA GLU A 26 -0.86 -4.37 -8.29
C GLU A 26 -0.04 -5.63 -8.00
N ASP A 27 1.26 -5.63 -8.33
CA ASP A 27 2.18 -6.73 -8.06
C ASP A 27 2.32 -7.02 -6.55
N ALA A 28 2.38 -5.97 -5.73
CA ALA A 28 2.41 -6.11 -4.28
C ALA A 28 1.09 -6.71 -3.76
N TRP A 29 -0.06 -6.24 -4.23
CA TRP A 29 -1.36 -6.75 -3.81
C TRP A 29 -1.58 -8.22 -4.24
N ASN A 30 -1.13 -8.60 -5.45
CA ASN A 30 -1.19 -9.98 -5.95
C ASN A 30 -0.34 -10.95 -5.13
N SER A 31 0.70 -10.47 -4.44
CA SER A 31 1.52 -11.33 -3.57
C SER A 31 0.76 -11.85 -2.34
N ARG A 32 -0.32 -11.16 -1.93
CA ARG A 32 -1.06 -11.45 -0.69
C ARG A 32 -0.18 -11.45 0.57
N ASP A 33 0.88 -10.64 0.56
CA ASP A 33 1.77 -10.41 1.70
C ASP A 33 1.47 -9.05 2.34
N ALA A 34 1.05 -9.08 3.60
CA ALA A 34 0.50 -7.92 4.29
C ALA A 34 1.59 -6.90 4.60
N ASP A 35 2.75 -7.39 5.02
CA ASP A 35 3.93 -6.58 5.27
C ASP A 35 4.38 -5.92 3.98
N ARG A 36 4.51 -6.68 2.88
CA ARG A 36 4.91 -6.15 1.58
C ARG A 36 3.98 -5.06 1.06
N VAL A 37 2.65 -5.25 1.16
CA VAL A 37 1.68 -4.23 0.75
C VAL A 37 1.74 -3.01 1.67
N SER A 38 1.84 -3.21 2.98
CA SER A 38 1.86 -2.12 3.97
C SER A 38 3.06 -1.19 3.82
N LEU A 39 4.20 -1.71 3.36
CA LEU A 39 5.37 -0.92 3.05
C LEU A 39 5.07 0.16 2.02
N ALA A 40 4.00 0.02 1.21
CA ALA A 40 3.60 0.98 0.20
C ALA A 40 3.07 2.32 0.77
N TYR A 41 2.73 2.35 2.06
CA TYR A 41 2.01 3.42 2.76
C TYR A 41 2.85 3.97 3.90
N THR A 42 2.74 5.25 4.26
CA THR A 42 3.48 5.84 5.39
C THR A 42 3.09 5.20 6.73
N ILE A 43 3.95 5.34 7.75
CA ILE A 43 3.70 4.80 9.10
C ILE A 43 2.37 5.28 9.69
N ASP A 44 1.98 6.52 9.39
CA ASP A 44 0.79 7.24 9.84
C ASP A 44 -0.34 7.28 8.79
N SER A 45 -0.28 6.41 7.77
CA SER A 45 -1.27 6.39 6.70
C SER A 45 -2.69 6.18 7.20
N GLN A 46 -3.61 6.96 6.67
CA GLN A 46 -5.03 6.89 6.99
C GLN A 46 -5.77 6.25 5.82
N TRP A 47 -6.48 5.15 6.08
CA TRP A 47 -7.27 4.44 5.10
C TRP A 47 -8.74 4.46 5.45
N ARG A 48 -9.55 4.48 4.40
CA ARG A 48 -10.93 4.01 4.45
C ARG A 48 -11.08 2.85 3.46
N ASN A 49 -11.25 1.65 3.97
CA ASN A 49 -11.60 0.48 3.16
C ASN A 49 -13.09 0.18 3.34
N ARG A 50 -13.91 0.53 2.33
CA ARG A 50 -15.38 0.44 2.39
C ARG A 50 -15.95 1.24 3.58
N ASP A 51 -16.45 0.57 4.60
CA ASP A 51 -17.03 1.08 5.85
C ASP A 51 -16.03 1.05 7.03
N THR A 52 -14.83 0.51 6.82
CA THR A 52 -13.78 0.38 7.83
C THR A 52 -12.75 1.50 7.71
N PHE A 53 -12.40 2.12 8.83
CA PHE A 53 -11.34 3.11 8.93
C PHE A 53 -10.13 2.49 9.63
N ILE A 54 -8.93 2.78 9.14
CA ILE A 54 -7.68 2.16 9.57
C ILE A 54 -6.63 3.26 9.67
N THR A 55 -5.94 3.34 10.82
CA THR A 55 -4.96 4.37 11.09
C THR A 55 -3.58 3.77 11.36
N GLY A 56 -2.67 4.05 10.45
CA GLY A 56 -1.28 3.65 10.54
C GLY A 56 -1.00 2.29 9.91
N ARG A 57 0.29 2.09 9.59
CA ARG A 57 0.76 0.88 8.89
C ARG A 57 0.48 -0.40 9.69
N ALA A 58 0.61 -0.35 11.02
CA ALA A 58 0.38 -1.52 11.87
C ALA A 58 -1.07 -2.04 11.75
N GLU A 59 -2.05 -1.15 11.75
CA GLU A 59 -3.45 -1.53 11.56
C GLU A 59 -3.74 -1.99 10.13
N ILE A 60 -3.06 -1.40 9.13
CA ILE A 60 -3.13 -1.87 7.73
C ILE A 60 -2.67 -3.32 7.62
N ILE A 61 -1.55 -3.70 8.25
CA ILE A 61 -1.06 -5.08 8.23
C ILE A 61 -2.10 -6.03 8.83
N ALA A 62 -2.61 -5.70 10.03
CA ALA A 62 -3.61 -6.52 10.71
C ALA A 62 -4.89 -6.67 9.86
N PHE A 63 -5.35 -5.58 9.23
CA PHE A 63 -6.50 -5.59 8.33
C PHE A 63 -6.28 -6.52 7.12
N LEU A 64 -5.11 -6.42 6.47
CA LEU A 64 -4.80 -7.22 5.28
C LEU A 64 -4.67 -8.72 5.61
N GLN A 65 -4.06 -9.06 6.75
CA GLN A 65 -4.00 -10.44 7.24
C GLN A 65 -5.42 -11.01 7.44
N GLN A 66 -6.32 -10.24 8.07
CA GLN A 66 -7.70 -10.65 8.27
C GLN A 66 -8.48 -10.76 6.96
N LYS A 67 -8.23 -9.87 6.00
CA LYS A 67 -8.85 -9.88 4.68
C LYS A 67 -8.55 -11.20 3.95
N TRP A 68 -7.28 -11.59 3.84
CA TRP A 68 -6.91 -12.78 3.07
C TRP A 68 -7.13 -14.11 3.81
N LEU A 69 -7.30 -14.09 5.13
CA LEU A 69 -7.79 -15.27 5.84
C LEU A 69 -9.24 -15.63 5.49
N ARG A 70 -10.02 -14.68 4.95
CA ARG A 70 -11.43 -14.85 4.59
C ARG A 70 -11.66 -15.06 3.09
N GLU A 71 -10.64 -14.85 2.26
CA GLU A 71 -10.70 -14.95 0.79
C GLU A 71 -10.03 -16.23 0.30
#